data_AF-A0A1T2XHV3-F1
#
_entry.id   AF-A0A1T2XHV3-F1
#
_cell.length_a   1.000
_cell.length_b   1.000
_cell.length_c   1.000
_cell.angle_alpha   90.00
_cell.angle_beta   90.00
_cell.angle_gamma   90.00
#
_symmetry.space_group_name_H-M   'P 1'
#
loop_
_entity.id
_entity.type
_entity.pdbx_description
1 polymer ?
#
loop_
_entity_poly.entity_id
_entity_poly.type
_entity_poly.pdbx_seq_one_letter_code
_entity_poly.pdbx_strand_id
1 'polypeptide(L)'
;MSKNKQLVIMFLISVPFSIMNFTAYLMGNMPSLLQALSSILFMIIWFVFGCMRYQKQKEYMLLSTVFWFVGALLLASGYYFNIAEISIPAVLIWPGPAYGIRYFLETPSEITLALILVMICYGCSTAGVIVGKLFAVIRKRL
;
A
#
# COMPACT_ATOMS: atom_id res chain seq x y z
N MET A 1 -9.00 16.77 9.64
CA MET A 1 -7.77 16.75 8.83
C MET A 1 -8.13 17.13 7.40
N SER A 2 -7.35 18.00 6.76
CA SER A 2 -7.56 18.37 5.35
C SER A 2 -7.08 17.26 4.42
N LYS A 3 -7.61 17.23 3.18
CA LYS A 3 -7.21 16.29 2.12
C LYS A 3 -5.70 16.24 1.92
N ASN A 4 -5.05 17.40 1.86
CA ASN A 4 -3.60 17.51 1.65
C ASN A 4 -2.80 16.84 2.77
N LYS A 5 -3.20 17.05 4.04
CA LYS A 5 -2.57 16.39 5.18
C LYS A 5 -2.74 14.86 5.11
N GLN A 6 -3.86 14.39 4.58
CA GLN A 6 -4.10 12.95 4.38
C GLN A 6 -3.16 12.36 3.35
N LEU A 7 -3.04 13.00 2.19
CA LEU A 7 -2.13 12.57 1.14
C LEU A 7 -0.69 12.56 1.64
N VAL A 8 -0.25 13.61 2.33
CA VAL A 8 1.09 13.68 2.93
C VAL A 8 1.32 12.50 3.89
N ILE A 9 0.37 12.18 4.77
CA ILE A 9 0.48 11.01 5.66
C ILE A 9 0.57 9.71 4.86
N MET A 10 -0.24 9.55 3.81
CA MET A 10 -0.21 8.35 2.96
C MET A 10 1.18 8.14 2.32
N PHE A 11 1.81 9.21 1.84
CA PHE A 11 3.18 9.14 1.34
C PHE A 11 4.20 8.86 2.46
N LEU A 12 4.10 9.54 3.60
CA LEU A 12 5.02 9.36 4.72
C LEU A 12 4.98 7.96 5.31
N ILE A 13 3.81 7.30 5.30
CA ILE A 13 3.67 5.92 5.74
C ILE A 13 4.52 5.00 4.86
N SER A 14 4.63 5.23 3.55
CA SER A 14 5.43 4.37 2.67
C SER A 14 6.93 4.44 2.95
N VAL A 15 7.48 5.65 3.20
CA VAL A 15 8.93 5.92 3.29
C VAL A 15 9.72 4.90 4.14
N PRO A 16 9.41 4.66 5.43
CA PRO A 16 10.22 3.76 6.25
C PRO A 16 10.19 2.31 5.74
N PHE A 17 9.05 1.85 5.22
CA PHE A 17 8.89 0.49 4.71
C PHE A 17 9.53 0.30 3.34
N SER A 18 9.55 1.36 2.52
CA SER A 18 10.34 1.40 1.29
C SER A 18 11.81 1.21 1.60
N ILE A 19 12.35 1.92 2.59
CA ILE A 19 13.75 1.80 3.02
C ILE A 19 14.05 0.36 3.47
N MET A 20 13.18 -0.23 4.30
CA MET A 20 13.34 -1.61 4.78
C MET A 20 13.38 -2.64 3.65
N ASN A 21 12.54 -2.46 2.62
CA ASN A 21 12.43 -3.40 1.50
C ASN A 21 13.31 -3.06 0.29
N PHE A 22 13.99 -1.91 0.31
CA PHE A 22 14.70 -1.33 -0.84
C PHE A 22 15.69 -2.30 -1.48
N THR A 23 16.54 -2.91 -0.65
CA THR A 23 17.62 -3.80 -1.11
C THR A 23 17.08 -5.08 -1.74
N ALA A 24 16.07 -5.68 -1.11
CA ALA A 24 15.44 -6.89 -1.62
C ALA A 24 14.70 -6.63 -2.94
N TYR A 25 14.02 -5.48 -3.03
CA TYR A 25 13.30 -5.09 -4.23
C TYR A 25 14.24 -4.83 -5.41
N LEU A 26 15.21 -3.91 -5.27
CA LEU A 26 16.05 -3.47 -6.39
C LEU A 26 16.91 -4.59 -6.96
N MET A 27 17.34 -5.51 -6.11
CA MET A 27 18.17 -6.65 -6.51
C MET A 27 17.33 -7.85 -6.96
N GLY A 28 15.99 -7.77 -6.90
CA GLY A 28 15.09 -8.90 -7.17
C GLY A 28 15.28 -10.08 -6.22
N ASN A 29 15.94 -9.86 -5.07
CA ASN A 29 16.25 -10.88 -4.09
C ASN A 29 15.00 -11.31 -3.33
N MET A 30 15.03 -12.53 -2.79
CA MET A 30 14.00 -12.95 -1.85
C MET A 30 14.11 -12.10 -0.57
N PRO A 31 12.98 -11.53 -0.09
CA PRO A 31 13.00 -10.79 1.16
C PRO A 31 13.37 -11.69 2.34
N SER A 32 13.97 -11.10 3.38
CA SER A 32 14.14 -11.76 4.68
C SER A 32 12.83 -11.78 5.48
N LEU A 33 12.78 -12.60 6.54
CA LEU A 33 11.65 -12.61 7.48
C LEU A 33 11.37 -11.22 8.07
N LEU A 34 12.41 -10.43 8.36
CA LEU A 34 12.25 -9.06 8.89
C LEU A 34 11.54 -8.14 7.87
N GLN A 35 11.87 -8.26 6.59
CA GLN A 35 11.23 -7.50 5.51
C GLN A 35 9.77 -7.95 5.29
N ALA A 36 9.51 -9.24 5.45
CA ALA A 36 8.16 -9.80 5.43
C ALA A 36 7.30 -9.22 6.56
N LEU A 37 7.79 -9.26 7.81
CA LEU A 37 7.11 -8.69 8.98
C LEU A 37 6.91 -7.17 8.85
N SER A 38 7.90 -6.45 8.33
CA SER A 38 7.81 -5.03 7.98
C SER A 38 6.64 -4.76 7.02
N SER A 39 6.51 -5.58 5.97
CA SER A 39 5.43 -5.44 4.98
C SER A 39 4.05 -5.78 5.55
N ILE A 40 3.96 -6.75 6.46
CA ILE A 40 2.73 -7.02 7.22
C ILE A 40 2.35 -5.80 8.08
N LEU A 41 3.32 -5.21 8.80
CA LEU A 41 3.07 -4.02 9.60
C LEU A 41 2.60 -2.84 8.74
N PHE A 42 3.18 -2.64 7.55
CA PHE A 42 2.71 -1.64 6.58
C PHE A 42 1.23 -1.84 6.23
N MET A 43 0.82 -3.08 5.94
CA MET A 43 -0.58 -3.41 5.65
C MET A 43 -1.51 -3.17 6.84
N ILE A 44 -1.06 -3.50 8.05
CA ILE A 44 -1.80 -3.22 9.30
C ILE A 44 -1.99 -1.72 9.47
N ILE A 45 -0.98 -0.89 9.20
CA ILE A 45 -1.09 0.57 9.28
C ILE A 45 -2.16 1.08 8.31
N TRP A 46 -2.17 0.59 7.07
CA TRP A 46 -3.21 0.95 6.09
C TRP A 46 -4.62 0.54 6.53
N PHE A 47 -4.74 -0.66 7.09
CA PHE A 47 -5.99 -1.15 7.66
C PHE A 47 -6.47 -0.27 8.83
N VAL A 48 -5.60 0.01 9.81
CA VAL A 48 -5.91 0.87 10.96
C VAL A 48 -6.26 2.28 10.50
N PHE A 49 -5.55 2.81 9.51
CA PHE A 49 -5.84 4.14 8.96
C PHE A 49 -7.22 4.18 8.31
N GLY A 50 -7.62 3.13 7.59
CA GLY A 50 -8.98 2.95 7.09
C GLY A 50 -10.02 2.89 8.22
N CYS A 51 -9.76 2.10 9.26
CA CYS A 51 -10.61 2.02 10.45
C CYS A 51 -10.84 3.39 11.07
N MET A 52 -9.79 4.21 11.24
CA MET A 52 -9.89 5.56 11.82
C MET A 52 -10.68 6.54 10.94
N ARG A 53 -10.79 6.27 9.63
CA ARG A 53 -11.37 7.19 8.65
C ARG A 53 -12.81 6.84 8.27
N TYR A 54 -13.44 5.86 8.92
CA TYR A 54 -14.80 5.42 8.63
C TYR A 54 -15.85 6.55 8.63
N GLN A 55 -15.74 7.54 9.54
CA GLN A 55 -16.68 8.68 9.61
C GLN A 55 -16.61 9.57 8.36
N LYS A 56 -15.46 9.60 7.68
CA LYS A 56 -15.22 10.31 6.42
C LYS A 56 -14.95 9.33 5.28
N GLN A 57 -15.59 8.15 5.30
CA GLN A 57 -15.33 7.05 4.36
C GLN A 57 -15.33 7.48 2.89
N LYS A 58 -16.26 8.33 2.44
CA LYS A 58 -16.33 8.76 1.03
C LYS A 58 -15.08 9.52 0.60
N GLU A 59 -14.64 10.47 1.42
CA GLU A 59 -13.43 11.28 1.17
C GLU A 59 -12.17 10.41 1.23
N TYR A 60 -12.07 9.56 2.27
CA TYR A 60 -10.92 8.67 2.44
C TYR A 60 -10.81 7.65 1.31
N MET A 61 -11.91 7.00 0.95
CA MET A 61 -11.94 6.01 -0.13
C MET A 61 -11.59 6.63 -1.46
N LEU A 62 -12.13 7.81 -1.80
CA LEU A 62 -11.74 8.51 -3.02
C LEU A 62 -10.22 8.76 -3.07
N LEU A 63 -9.64 9.26 -1.97
CA LEU A 63 -8.20 9.51 -1.90
C LEU A 63 -7.38 8.21 -1.95
N SER A 64 -7.81 7.15 -1.26
CA SER A 64 -7.16 5.85 -1.28
C SER A 64 -7.19 5.23 -2.67
N THR A 65 -8.36 5.19 -3.32
CA THR A 65 -8.52 4.71 -4.69
C THR A 65 -7.64 5.49 -5.65
N VAL A 66 -7.64 6.82 -5.61
CA VAL A 66 -6.77 7.64 -6.47
C VAL A 66 -5.29 7.36 -6.20
N PHE A 67 -4.89 7.29 -4.93
CA PHE A 67 -3.50 7.02 -4.55
C PHE A 67 -3.02 5.69 -5.11
N TRP A 68 -3.75 4.59 -4.87
CA TRP A 68 -3.35 3.26 -5.35
C TRP A 68 -3.49 3.10 -6.86
N PHE A 69 -4.53 3.71 -7.47
CA PHE A 69 -4.74 3.67 -8.91
C PHE A 69 -3.64 4.41 -9.67
N VAL A 70 -3.24 5.61 -9.21
CA VAL A 70 -2.10 6.34 -9.78
C VAL A 70 -0.84 5.51 -9.67
N GLY A 71 -0.60 4.84 -8.54
CA GLY A 71 0.52 3.92 -8.39
C GLY A 71 0.51 2.79 -9.42
N ALA A 72 -0.63 2.09 -9.57
CA ALA A 72 -0.79 1.04 -10.57
C ALA A 72 -0.59 1.55 -12.01
N LEU A 73 -1.12 2.73 -12.33
CA LEU A 73 -0.99 3.36 -13.64
C LEU A 73 0.48 3.73 -13.95
N LEU A 74 1.19 4.32 -12.98
CA LEU A 74 2.60 4.68 -13.13
C LEU A 74 3.49 3.44 -13.25
N LEU A 75 3.20 2.38 -12.49
CA LEU A 75 3.89 1.10 -12.63
C LEU A 75 3.69 0.49 -14.02
N ALA A 76 2.43 0.41 -14.48
CA ALA A 76 2.11 -0.16 -15.78
C ALA A 76 2.74 0.66 -16.92
N SER A 77 2.57 1.98 -16.91
CA SER A 77 3.16 2.86 -17.93
C SER A 77 4.70 2.81 -17.91
N GLY A 78 5.33 2.93 -16.74
CA GLY A 78 6.79 2.84 -16.61
C GLY A 78 7.34 1.50 -17.13
N TYR A 79 6.62 0.40 -16.91
CA TYR A 79 6.98 -0.92 -17.43
C TYR A 79 6.78 -1.03 -18.95
N TYR A 80 5.58 -0.76 -19.47
CA TYR A 80 5.26 -0.97 -20.89
C TYR A 80 5.97 0.00 -21.83
N PHE A 81 6.26 1.22 -21.37
CA PHE A 81 7.00 2.22 -22.16
C PHE A 81 8.50 2.22 -21.86
N ASN A 82 9.00 1.34 -20.98
CA ASN A 82 10.40 1.27 -20.55
C ASN A 82 10.96 2.61 -20.03
N ILE A 83 10.19 3.33 -19.21
CA ILE A 83 10.57 4.63 -18.64
C ILE A 83 10.99 4.44 -17.18
N ALA A 84 12.30 4.30 -16.95
CA ALA A 84 12.88 4.04 -15.63
C ALA A 84 12.59 5.17 -14.62
N GLU A 85 12.56 6.41 -15.09
CA GLU A 85 12.29 7.62 -14.30
C GLU A 85 10.88 7.63 -13.72
N ILE A 86 9.95 6.86 -14.30
CA ILE A 86 8.58 6.69 -13.80
C ILE A 86 8.48 5.43 -12.96
N SER A 87 9.03 4.32 -13.43
CA SER A 87 8.88 3.03 -12.75
C SER A 87 9.58 2.99 -11.40
N ILE A 88 10.79 3.57 -11.27
CA ILE A 88 11.56 3.54 -10.01
C ILE A 88 10.82 4.30 -8.89
N PRO A 89 10.41 5.58 -9.05
CA PRO A 89 9.65 6.25 -8.00
C PRO A 89 8.33 5.56 -7.69
N ALA A 90 7.63 5.04 -8.72
CA ALA A 90 6.36 4.36 -8.52
C ALA A 90 6.53 3.11 -7.64
N VAL A 91 7.53 2.31 -7.95
CA VAL A 91 7.91 1.17 -7.14
C VAL A 91 8.17 1.55 -5.70
N LEU A 92 8.98 2.59 -5.48
CA LEU A 92 9.42 2.96 -4.13
C LEU A 92 8.26 3.43 -3.26
N ILE A 93 7.23 4.03 -3.85
CA ILE A 93 6.11 4.59 -3.08
C ILE A 93 5.02 3.54 -2.84
N TRP A 94 4.71 2.70 -3.83
CA TRP A 94 3.51 1.86 -3.81
C TRP A 94 3.80 0.39 -3.48
N PRO A 95 4.39 -0.42 -4.37
CA PRO A 95 4.61 -1.85 -4.10
C PRO A 95 5.86 -2.12 -3.24
N GLY A 96 6.86 -1.25 -3.27
CA GLY A 96 8.12 -1.40 -2.54
C GLY A 96 7.94 -1.61 -1.04
N PRO A 97 7.17 -0.78 -0.32
CA PRO A 97 6.81 -0.99 1.08
C PRO A 97 6.25 -2.37 1.42
N ALA A 98 5.56 -3.00 0.47
CA ALA A 98 4.88 -4.27 0.63
C ALA A 98 5.66 -5.46 0.03
N TYR A 99 6.84 -5.22 -0.56
CA TYR A 99 7.58 -6.24 -1.30
C TYR A 99 7.96 -7.46 -0.46
N GLY A 100 8.13 -7.30 0.85
CA GLY A 100 8.39 -8.41 1.77
C GLY A 100 7.33 -9.50 1.77
N ILE A 101 6.11 -9.23 1.31
CA ILE A 101 5.06 -10.25 1.15
C ILE A 101 5.44 -11.31 0.11
N ARG A 102 6.34 -11.01 -0.82
CA ARG A 102 6.92 -12.00 -1.73
C ARG A 102 7.51 -13.21 -0.99
N TYR A 103 7.98 -13.03 0.24
CA TYR A 103 8.44 -14.13 1.11
C TYR A 103 7.40 -15.25 1.26
N PHE A 104 6.11 -14.91 1.28
CA PHE A 104 5.02 -15.88 1.44
C PHE A 104 4.40 -16.31 0.10
N LEU A 105 4.41 -15.43 -0.90
CA LEU A 105 3.78 -15.70 -2.20
C LEU A 105 4.67 -16.48 -3.17
N GLU A 106 5.99 -16.48 -2.93
CA GLU A 106 7.02 -17.13 -3.77
C GLU A 106 6.93 -16.77 -5.26
N THR A 107 6.30 -15.64 -5.58
CA THR A 107 6.07 -15.18 -6.95
C THR A 107 7.33 -14.51 -7.51
N PRO A 108 7.61 -14.61 -8.82
CA PRO A 108 8.70 -13.88 -9.46
C PRO A 108 8.62 -12.35 -9.24
N SER A 109 9.79 -11.71 -9.19
CA SER A 109 9.90 -10.25 -8.96
C SER A 109 9.61 -9.45 -10.24
N GLU A 110 8.36 -9.51 -10.69
CA GLU A 110 7.91 -8.90 -11.94
C GLU A 110 6.75 -7.92 -11.73
N ILE A 111 6.33 -7.24 -12.80
CA ILE A 111 5.23 -6.26 -12.76
C ILE A 111 3.93 -6.85 -12.18
N THR A 112 3.66 -8.12 -12.44
CA THR A 112 2.50 -8.84 -11.90
C THR A 112 2.50 -8.84 -10.38
N LEU A 113 3.65 -9.14 -9.75
CA LEU A 113 3.79 -9.07 -8.29
C LEU A 113 3.55 -7.64 -7.79
N ALA A 114 4.15 -6.64 -8.43
CA ALA A 114 3.97 -5.24 -8.03
C ALA A 114 2.48 -4.82 -8.04
N LEU A 115 1.73 -5.21 -9.07
CA LEU A 115 0.29 -4.94 -9.16
C LEU A 115 -0.51 -5.71 -8.09
N ILE A 116 -0.17 -6.97 -7.83
CA ILE A 116 -0.79 -7.75 -6.75
C ILE A 116 -0.59 -7.05 -5.41
N LEU A 117 0.61 -6.59 -5.10
CA LEU A 117 0.91 -5.90 -3.84
C LEU A 117 0.12 -4.60 -3.68
N VAL A 118 -0.01 -3.81 -4.75
CA VAL A 118 -0.88 -2.62 -4.77
C VAL A 118 -2.33 -2.99 -4.46
N MET A 119 -2.84 -4.06 -5.08
CA MET A 119 -4.20 -4.54 -4.85
C MET A 119 -4.41 -5.03 -3.42
N ILE A 120 -3.45 -5.76 -2.84
CA ILE A 120 -3.51 -6.20 -1.44
C ILE A 120 -3.57 -4.99 -0.50
N CYS A 121 -2.70 -4.00 -0.69
CA CYS A 121 -2.66 -2.81 0.18
C CYS A 121 -3.94 -1.96 0.06
N TYR A 122 -4.46 -1.79 -1.16
CA TYR A 122 -5.76 -1.17 -1.36
C TYR A 122 -6.90 -1.96 -0.69
N GLY A 123 -6.85 -3.28 -0.78
CA GLY A 123 -7.76 -4.19 -0.08
C GLY A 123 -7.73 -3.99 1.43
N CYS A 124 -6.53 -3.93 2.04
CA CYS A 124 -6.35 -3.65 3.47
C CYS A 124 -6.95 -2.29 3.86
N SER A 125 -6.69 -1.23 3.09
CA SER A 125 -7.26 0.11 3.31
C SER A 125 -8.80 0.08 3.30
N THR A 126 -9.38 -0.60 2.32
CA THR A 126 -10.83 -0.75 2.16
C THR A 126 -11.45 -1.58 3.28
N ALA A 127 -10.84 -2.71 3.62
CA ALA A 127 -11.27 -3.59 4.70
C ALA A 127 -11.29 -2.83 6.05
N GLY A 128 -10.29 -1.99 6.29
CA GLY A 128 -10.25 -1.13 7.47
C GLY A 128 -11.48 -0.23 7.59
N VAL A 129 -11.88 0.44 6.51
CA VAL A 129 -13.08 1.29 6.50
C VAL A 129 -14.34 0.49 6.82
N ILE A 130 -14.49 -0.70 6.23
CA ILE A 130 -15.64 -1.59 6.46
C ILE A 130 -15.71 -1.99 7.94
N VAL A 131 -14.59 -2.44 8.49
CA VAL A 131 -14.50 -2.87 9.90
C VAL A 131 -14.76 -1.70 10.85
N GLY A 132 -14.17 -0.53 10.59
CA GLY A 132 -14.43 0.68 11.38
C GLY A 132 -15.91 1.07 11.41
N LYS A 133 -16.60 0.92 10.27
CA LYS A 133 -18.06 1.13 10.19
C LYS A 133 -18.84 0.10 11.00
N LEU A 134 -18.47 -1.19 10.93
CA LEU A 134 -19.12 -2.26 11.70
C LEU A 134 -19.02 -2.01 13.21
N PHE A 135 -17.83 -1.69 13.71
CA PHE A 135 -17.63 -1.36 15.13
C PHE A 135 -18.47 -0.16 15.57
N ALA A 136 -18.59 0.88 14.73
CA ALA A 136 -19.40 2.04 15.03
C ALA A 136 -20.90 1.71 15.10
N VAL A 137 -21.39 0.77 14.30
CA VAL A 137 -22.78 0.29 14.35
C VAL A 137 -23.03 -0.52 15.62
N ILE A 138 -22.12 -1.43 15.97
CA ILE A 138 -22.23 -2.26 17.18
C ILE A 138 -22.28 -1.38 18.43
N ARG A 139 -21.39 -0.39 18.52
CA ARG A 139 -21.34 0.54 19.66
C ARG A 139 -22.61 1.37 19.84
N LYS A 140 -23.38 1.65 18.79
CA LYS A 140 -24.65 2.39 18.90
C LYS A 140 -25.82 1.54 19.40
N ARG A 141 -25.66 0.22 19.42
CA ARG A 141 -26.69 -0.74 19.86
C ARG A 141 -26.49 -1.22 21.30
N LEU A 142 -25.34 -0.90 21.90
CA LEU A 142 -25.01 -1.11 23.31
C LEU A 142 -25.30 0.18 24.08
#